data_AF-A0A1G1G8B5-F1
#
_entry.id   AF-A0A1G1G8B5-F1
#
_cell.length_a   1.000
_cell.length_b   1.000
_cell.length_c   1.000
_cell.angle_alpha   90.00
_cell.angle_beta   90.00
_cell.angle_gamma   90.00
#
_symmetry.space_group_name_H-M   'P 1'
#
loop_
_entity.id
_entity.type
_entity.pdbx_description
1 polymer ?
#
loop_
_entity_poly.entity_id
_entity_poly.type
_entity_poly.pdbx_seq_one_letter_code
_entity_poly.pdbx_strand_id
1 'polypeptide(L)'
;MEILLKLDDCFCPNESCGDHGKKGLGNIIIYYKYGKNKRNLLKCKTCNFRFSERRSTFFFGLHTKESKIKEVILYLLEGMSFREAATASDIDKDTVSRIWKRFVLCCEESVDSLLKEFNLKIEDLIMLLHKRIQKKAIR
;
A
#
# COMPACT_ATOMS: atom_id res chain seq x y z
N MET A 1 -10.73 8.86 9.07
CA MET A 1 -9.48 9.64 8.95
C MET A 1 -9.32 9.97 7.49
N GLU A 2 -9.53 11.23 7.10
CA GLU A 2 -9.29 11.69 5.73
C GLU A 2 -7.79 11.65 5.48
N ILE A 3 -7.35 10.74 4.62
CA ILE A 3 -5.99 10.80 4.09
C ILE A 3 -5.97 12.01 3.15
N LEU A 4 -5.21 13.04 3.50
CA LEU A 4 -4.96 14.18 2.62
C LEU A 4 -4.30 13.62 1.34
N LEU A 5 -5.04 13.59 0.24
CA LEU A 5 -4.53 13.08 -1.03
C LEU A 5 -3.43 14.03 -1.52
N LYS A 6 -2.17 13.56 -1.46
CA LYS A 6 -1.05 14.21 -2.13
C LYS A 6 -1.02 13.76 -3.59
N LEU A 7 -1.39 14.66 -4.49
CA LEU A 7 -1.39 14.36 -5.93
C LEU A 7 0.01 14.05 -6.46
N ASP A 8 1.05 14.57 -5.82
CA ASP A 8 2.44 14.33 -6.21
C ASP A 8 2.87 12.87 -6.06
N ASP A 9 2.23 12.13 -5.15
CA ASP A 9 2.46 10.69 -4.95
C ASP A 9 1.71 9.83 -5.98
N CYS A 10 0.77 10.42 -6.72
CA CYS A 10 0.00 9.73 -7.75
C CYS A 10 0.75 9.75 -9.09
N PHE A 11 0.56 8.69 -9.87
CA PHE A 11 1.13 8.56 -11.21
C PHE A 11 0.08 8.02 -12.18
N CYS A 12 0.34 8.18 -13.49
CA CYS A 12 -0.55 7.65 -14.52
C CYS A 12 -0.43 6.11 -14.57
N PRO A 13 -1.52 5.35 -14.35
CA PRO A 13 -1.46 3.88 -14.39
C PRO A 13 -1.61 3.32 -15.82
N ASN A 14 -1.80 4.16 -16.83
CA ASN A 14 -1.94 3.73 -18.22
C ASN A 14 -0.55 3.44 -18.81
N GLU A 15 -0.25 2.17 -19.08
CA GLU A 15 1.05 1.71 -19.60
C GLU A 15 1.41 2.32 -20.98
N SER A 16 0.41 2.69 -21.78
CA SER A 16 0.62 3.35 -23.07
C SER A 16 0.92 4.86 -22.97
N CYS A 17 0.92 5.42 -21.76
CA CYS A 17 1.19 6.84 -21.55
C CYS A 17 2.69 7.10 -21.42
N GLY A 18 3.21 8.14 -22.07
CA GLY A 18 4.62 8.57 -21.91
C GLY A 18 5.00 8.99 -20.48
N ASP A 19 4.00 9.30 -19.66
CA ASP A 19 4.15 9.62 -18.23
C ASP A 19 3.76 8.47 -17.30
N HIS A 20 3.67 7.24 -17.82
CA HIS A 20 3.36 6.06 -17.01
C HIS A 20 4.36 5.89 -15.86
N GLY A 21 3.86 5.61 -14.65
CA GLY A 21 4.69 5.34 -13.48
C GLY A 21 5.46 6.54 -12.89
N LYS A 22 5.48 7.69 -13.56
CA LYS A 22 6.20 8.89 -13.12
C LYS A 22 5.36 9.72 -12.15
N LYS A 23 5.94 10.05 -10.99
CA LYS A 23 5.33 10.87 -9.92
C LYS A 23 5.78 12.33 -10.02
N GLY A 24 5.06 13.25 -9.36
CA GLY A 24 5.48 14.66 -9.23
C GLY A 24 5.48 15.50 -10.51
N LEU A 25 4.89 15.02 -11.61
CA LEU A 25 4.89 15.76 -12.90
C LEU A 25 3.79 16.84 -13.01
N GLY A 26 2.89 16.96 -12.03
CA GLY A 26 1.74 17.89 -12.09
C GLY A 26 0.70 17.56 -13.17
N ASN A 27 0.82 16.41 -13.83
CA ASN A 27 -0.09 15.95 -14.88
C ASN A 27 -1.36 15.27 -14.32
N ILE A 28 -1.42 14.95 -13.02
CA ILE A 28 -2.58 14.33 -12.38
C ILE A 28 -3.46 15.39 -11.72
N ILE A 29 -4.77 15.36 -12.00
CA ILE A 29 -5.77 16.26 -11.40
C ILE A 29 -6.95 15.49 -10.84
N ILE A 30 -7.63 16.10 -9.86
CA ILE A 30 -8.96 15.67 -9.42
C ILE A 30 -9.98 16.08 -10.50
N TYR A 31 -10.64 15.09 -11.10
CA TYR A 31 -11.64 15.30 -12.14
C TYR A 31 -13.06 15.33 -11.57
N TYR A 32 -13.37 14.41 -10.66
CA TYR A 32 -14.71 14.27 -10.10
C TYR A 32 -14.67 13.51 -8.76
N LYS A 33 -15.76 13.55 -7.97
CA LYS A 33 -15.91 12.71 -6.77
C LYS A 33 -17.03 11.69 -6.96
N TYR A 34 -16.78 10.41 -6.70
CA TYR A 34 -17.73 9.33 -6.99
C TYR A 34 -17.94 8.36 -5.80
N GLY A 35 -19.06 7.63 -5.88
CA GLY A 35 -19.45 6.63 -4.89
C GLY A 35 -19.96 7.21 -3.56
N LYS A 36 -20.48 6.31 -2.69
CA LYS A 36 -21.05 6.69 -1.38
C LYS A 36 -20.04 7.42 -0.48
N ASN A 37 -18.75 7.11 -0.64
CA ASN A 37 -17.66 7.69 0.15
C ASN A 37 -17.03 8.93 -0.50
N LYS A 38 -17.65 9.49 -1.56
CA LYS A 38 -17.18 10.69 -2.27
C LYS A 38 -15.68 10.66 -2.64
N ARG A 39 -15.21 9.50 -3.13
CA ARG A 39 -13.81 9.27 -3.49
C ARG A 39 -13.40 10.10 -4.69
N ASN A 40 -12.18 10.61 -4.73
CA ASN A 40 -11.69 11.35 -5.88
C ASN A 40 -11.43 10.39 -7.07
N LEU A 41 -11.96 10.76 -8.22
CA LEU A 41 -11.59 10.25 -9.53
C LEU A 41 -10.53 11.19 -10.10
N LEU A 42 -9.35 10.65 -10.35
CA LEU A 42 -8.22 11.36 -10.91
C LEU A 42 -8.21 11.23 -12.43
N LYS A 43 -7.58 12.20 -13.09
CA LYS A 43 -7.37 12.21 -14.54
C LYS A 43 -5.93 12.62 -14.85
N CYS A 44 -5.28 11.86 -15.72
CA CYS A 44 -4.01 12.26 -16.34
C CYS A 44 -4.29 13.26 -17.47
N LYS A 45 -3.68 14.45 -17.44
CA LYS A 45 -3.80 15.45 -18.51
C LYS A 45 -3.15 15.01 -19.81
N THR A 46 -2.10 14.19 -19.74
CA THR A 46 -1.32 13.75 -20.90
C THR A 46 -2.10 12.77 -21.78
N CYS A 47 -2.71 11.73 -21.19
CA CYS A 47 -3.43 10.69 -21.95
C CYS A 47 -4.95 10.67 -21.70
N ASN A 48 -5.48 11.60 -20.91
CA ASN A 48 -6.89 11.65 -20.49
C ASN A 48 -7.41 10.42 -19.71
N PHE A 49 -6.56 9.46 -19.35
CA PHE A 49 -6.95 8.28 -18.59
C PHE A 49 -7.47 8.67 -17.21
N ARG A 50 -8.61 8.08 -16.81
CA ARG A 50 -9.27 8.33 -15.54
C ARG A 50 -9.09 7.13 -14.61
N PHE A 51 -8.76 7.39 -13.35
CA PHE A 51 -8.48 6.33 -12.38
C PHE A 51 -8.81 6.77 -10.95
N SER A 52 -9.06 5.80 -10.07
CA SER A 52 -9.34 6.09 -8.66
C SER A 52 -8.14 6.72 -7.96
N GLU A 53 -8.35 7.65 -7.03
CA GLU A 53 -7.31 8.11 -6.11
C GLU A 53 -6.64 6.96 -5.34
N ARG A 54 -7.37 5.85 -5.11
CA ARG A 54 -6.84 4.68 -4.44
C ARG A 54 -5.96 3.82 -5.34
N ARG A 55 -5.91 4.04 -6.67
CA ARG A 55 -5.25 3.14 -7.64
C ARG A 55 -3.79 2.87 -7.30
N SER A 56 -3.10 3.88 -6.78
CA SER A 56 -1.70 3.81 -6.33
C SER A 56 -1.57 3.49 -4.83
N THR A 57 -2.62 2.97 -4.18
CA THR A 57 -2.63 2.64 -2.76
C THR A 57 -2.90 1.16 -2.54
N PHE A 58 -2.44 0.64 -1.39
CA PHE A 58 -2.77 -0.69 -0.90
C PHE A 58 -4.27 -0.99 -0.94
N PHE A 59 -5.11 0.01 -0.66
CA PHE A 59 -6.54 -0.19 -0.53
C PHE A 59 -7.33 -0.24 -1.84
N PHE A 60 -6.68 -0.12 -3.01
CA PHE A 60 -7.39 -0.23 -4.29
C PHE A 60 -8.11 -1.58 -4.42
N GLY A 61 -9.36 -1.57 -4.92
CA GLY A 61 -10.15 -2.79 -5.12
C GLY A 61 -10.66 -3.46 -3.84
N LEU A 62 -10.30 -2.96 -2.65
CA LEU A 62 -10.82 -3.47 -1.38
C LEU A 62 -12.12 -2.75 -0.99
N HIS A 63 -13.18 -3.54 -0.83
CA HIS A 63 -14.50 -3.10 -0.38
C HIS A 63 -14.67 -3.19 1.15
N THR A 64 -13.81 -3.98 1.81
CA THR A 64 -13.73 -4.08 3.26
C THR A 64 -13.40 -2.73 3.88
N LYS A 65 -14.01 -2.42 5.04
CA LYS A 65 -13.70 -1.21 5.79
C LYS A 65 -12.21 -1.20 6.18
N GLU A 66 -11.56 -0.04 6.04
CA GLU A 66 -10.12 0.07 6.28
C GLU A 66 -9.72 -0.29 7.72
N SER A 67 -10.57 0.00 8.71
CA SER A 67 -10.37 -0.42 10.10
C SER A 67 -10.25 -1.93 10.23
N LYS A 68 -11.15 -2.67 9.59
CA LYS A 68 -11.14 -4.13 9.58
C LYS A 68 -9.95 -4.70 8.81
N ILE A 69 -9.54 -4.06 7.72
CA ILE A 69 -8.32 -4.46 6.99
C ILE A 69 -7.08 -4.35 7.90
N LYS A 70 -6.97 -3.26 8.67
CA LYS A 70 -5.87 -3.07 9.63
C LYS A 70 -5.89 -4.12 10.75
N GLU A 71 -7.06 -4.41 11.30
CA GLU A 71 -7.25 -5.45 12.32
C GLU A 71 -6.79 -6.82 11.80
N VAL A 72 -7.21 -7.21 10.59
CA VAL A 72 -6.75 -8.45 9.95
C VAL A 72 -5.23 -8.50 9.82
N ILE A 73 -4.60 -7.41 9.36
CA ILE A 73 -3.13 -7.37 9.21
C ILE A 73 -2.45 -7.54 10.57
N LEU A 74 -2.94 -6.88 11.62
CA LEU A 74 -2.37 -6.99 12.97
C LEU A 74 -2.46 -8.42 13.50
N TYR A 75 -3.61 -9.07 13.40
CA TYR A 75 -3.77 -10.47 13.81
C TYR A 75 -2.79 -11.41 13.11
N LEU A 76 -2.58 -11.22 11.81
CA LEU A 76 -1.62 -12.04 11.06
C LEU A 76 -0.17 -11.76 11.44
N LEU A 77 0.17 -10.51 11.76
CA LEU A 77 1.50 -10.14 12.27
C LEU A 77 1.76 -10.68 13.69
N GLU A 78 0.72 -10.84 14.50
CA GLU A 78 0.77 -11.49 15.82
C GLU A 78 0.91 -13.03 15.73
N GLY A 79 0.88 -13.58 14.51
CA GLY A 79 1.08 -15.01 14.26
C GLY A 79 -0.20 -15.84 14.19
N MET A 80 -1.39 -15.21 14.17
CA MET A 80 -2.64 -15.92 13.98
C MET A 80 -2.73 -16.54 12.58
N SER A 81 -3.37 -17.70 12.47
CA SER A 81 -3.70 -18.30 11.17
C SER A 81 -4.77 -17.49 10.44
N PHE A 82 -4.91 -17.70 9.13
CA PHE A 82 -5.98 -17.06 8.34
C PHE A 82 -7.39 -17.36 8.84
N ARG A 83 -7.61 -18.53 9.46
CA ARG A 83 -8.93 -18.88 10.02
C ARG A 83 -9.18 -18.16 11.34
N GLU A 84 -8.19 -18.09 12.22
CA GLU A 84 -8.30 -17.36 13.49
C GLU A 84 -8.54 -15.87 13.23
N ALA A 85 -7.76 -15.27 12.33
CA ALA A 85 -7.95 -13.87 11.93
C ALA A 85 -9.32 -13.63 11.28
N ALA A 86 -9.81 -14.56 10.44
CA ALA A 86 -11.14 -14.49 9.84
C ALA A 86 -12.25 -14.48 10.89
N THR A 87 -12.19 -15.42 11.85
CA THR A 87 -13.14 -15.51 12.96
C THR A 87 -13.09 -14.27 13.85
N ALA A 88 -11.89 -13.83 14.25
CA ALA A 88 -11.71 -12.68 15.13
C ALA A 88 -12.15 -11.36 14.47
N SER A 89 -11.91 -11.20 13.16
CA SER A 89 -12.27 -9.99 12.43
C SER A 89 -13.69 -10.00 11.84
N ASP A 90 -14.42 -11.11 11.96
CA ASP A 90 -15.73 -11.33 11.31
C ASP A 90 -15.68 -11.06 9.79
N ILE A 91 -14.65 -11.64 9.15
CA ILE A 91 -14.43 -11.52 7.70
C ILE A 91 -14.22 -12.91 7.11
N ASP A 92 -14.75 -13.11 5.90
CA ASP A 92 -14.51 -14.31 5.12
C ASP A 92 -13.00 -14.61 4.93
N LYS A 93 -12.62 -15.88 5.12
CA LYS A 93 -11.22 -16.33 5.08
C LYS A 93 -10.53 -16.03 3.74
N ASP A 94 -11.24 -16.11 2.61
CA ASP A 94 -10.65 -15.79 1.31
C ASP A 94 -10.45 -14.28 1.14
N THR A 95 -11.27 -13.47 1.79
CA THR A 95 -11.05 -12.03 1.93
C THR A 95 -9.83 -11.70 2.78
N VAL A 96 -9.63 -12.41 3.91
CA VAL A 96 -8.39 -12.32 4.71
C VAL A 96 -7.16 -12.67 3.85
N SER A 97 -7.20 -13.76 3.09
CA SER A 97 -6.09 -14.16 2.21
C SER A 97 -5.79 -13.10 1.15
N ARG A 98 -6.82 -12.51 0.53
CA ARG A 98 -6.65 -11.42 -0.45
C ARG A 98 -6.03 -10.17 0.17
N ILE A 99 -6.47 -9.79 1.37
CA ILE A 99 -5.88 -8.69 2.14
C ILE A 99 -4.39 -8.95 2.38
N TRP A 100 -4.04 -10.14 2.86
CA TRP A 100 -2.67 -10.50 3.17
C TRP A 100 -1.76 -10.49 1.93
N LYS A 101 -2.17 -11.13 0.83
CA LYS A 101 -1.42 -11.12 -0.44
C LYS A 101 -1.16 -9.71 -0.93
N ARG A 102 -2.17 -8.83 -0.85
CA ARG A 102 -2.02 -7.43 -1.25
C ARG A 102 -1.08 -6.65 -0.33
N PHE A 103 -1.08 -6.98 0.97
CA PHE A 103 -0.24 -6.32 1.96
C PHE A 103 1.22 -6.67 1.73
N VAL A 104 1.54 -7.96 1.57
CA VAL A 104 2.89 -8.44 1.27
C VAL A 104 3.43 -7.80 -0.01
N LEU A 105 2.66 -7.81 -1.10
CA LEU A 105 3.07 -7.19 -2.36
C LEU A 105 3.39 -5.70 -2.19
N CYS A 106 2.57 -4.97 -1.43
CA CYS A 106 2.81 -3.55 -1.18
C CYS A 106 4.08 -3.31 -0.34
N CYS A 107 4.37 -4.20 0.62
CA CYS A 107 5.60 -4.17 1.40
C CYS A 107 6.82 -4.45 0.52
N GLU A 108 6.76 -5.46 -0.33
CA GLU A 108 7.84 -5.80 -1.27
C GLU A 108 8.16 -4.63 -2.19
N GLU A 109 7.16 -4.04 -2.86
CA GLU A 109 7.34 -2.88 -3.75
C GLU A 109 7.96 -1.68 -3.01
N SER A 110 7.50 -1.41 -1.78
CA SER A 110 7.98 -0.27 -0.99
C SER A 110 9.41 -0.49 -0.48
N VAL A 111 9.72 -1.69 -0.01
CA VAL A 111 11.05 -2.04 0.50
C VAL A 111 12.06 -2.11 -0.64
N ASP A 112 11.72 -2.73 -1.77
CA ASP A 112 12.60 -2.83 -2.94
C ASP A 112 12.96 -1.44 -3.49
N SER A 113 11.98 -0.54 -3.60
CA SER A 113 12.23 0.84 -4.00
C SER A 113 13.21 1.54 -3.05
N LEU A 114 13.04 1.37 -1.74
CA LEU A 114 13.90 2.00 -0.73
C LEU A 114 15.32 1.40 -0.74
N LEU A 115 15.44 0.07 -0.82
CA LEU A 115 16.75 -0.60 -0.87
C LEU A 115 17.56 -0.14 -2.10
N LYS A 116 16.91 0.00 -3.25
CA LYS A 116 17.54 0.51 -4.48
C LYS A 116 17.98 1.96 -4.34
N GLU A 117 17.14 2.82 -3.77
CA GLU A 117 17.45 4.25 -3.57
C GLU A 117 18.71 4.45 -2.73
N PHE A 118 18.88 3.65 -1.68
CA PHE A 118 20.04 3.73 -0.78
C PHE A 118 21.19 2.78 -1.15
N ASN A 119 21.06 2.01 -2.23
CA ASN A 119 22.01 0.97 -2.64
C ASN A 119 22.36 -0.01 -1.50
N LEU A 120 21.33 -0.44 -0.74
CA LEU A 120 21.45 -1.35 0.39
C LEU A 120 20.93 -2.74 0.03
N LYS A 121 21.45 -3.75 0.72
CA LYS A 121 20.86 -5.09 0.69
C LYS A 121 20.10 -5.37 1.99
N ILE A 122 19.15 -6.30 1.92
CA ILE A 122 18.33 -6.64 3.09
C ILE A 122 19.17 -7.33 4.18
N GLU A 123 20.21 -8.07 3.78
CA GLU A 123 21.15 -8.72 4.69
C GLU A 123 21.90 -7.69 5.55
N ASP A 124 22.24 -6.52 4.99
CA ASP A 124 22.92 -5.45 5.72
C ASP A 124 22.05 -4.94 6.88
N LEU A 125 20.74 -4.81 6.65
CA LEU A 125 19.77 -4.38 7.66
C LEU A 125 19.62 -5.43 8.77
N ILE A 126 19.50 -6.71 8.41
CA ILE A 126 19.40 -7.82 9.38
C ILE A 126 20.66 -7.86 10.27
N MET A 127 21.83 -7.73 9.66
CA MET A 127 23.11 -7.69 10.37
C MET A 127 23.20 -6.50 11.34
N LEU A 128 22.74 -5.31 10.92
CA LEU A 128 22.68 -4.14 11.79
C LEU A 128 21.72 -4.34 12.96
N LEU A 129 20.54 -4.92 12.73
CA LEU A 129 19.56 -5.20 13.78
C LEU A 129 20.10 -6.20 14.81
N HIS A 130 20.68 -7.32 14.37
CA HIS A 130 21.29 -8.31 15.26
C HIS A 130 22.39 -7.70 16.14
N LYS A 131 23.31 -6.90 15.54
CA LYS A 131 24.37 -6.21 16.28
C LYS A 131 23.81 -5.23 17.33
N ARG A 132 22.72 -4.52 17.02
CA ARG A 132 22.08 -3.59 17.96
C ARG A 132 21.37 -4.31 19.11
N ILE A 133 20.67 -5.41 18.84
CA ILE A 133 20.03 -6.23 19.87
C ILE A 133 21.08 -6.79 20.83
N GLN A 134 22.18 -7.33 20.31
CA GLN A 134 23.30 -7.82 21.13
C GLN A 134 23.91 -6.71 22.01
N LYS A 135 24.16 -5.51 21.46
CA LYS A 135 24.64 -4.38 22.27
C LYS A 135 23.66 -3.93 23.35
N LYS A 136 22.35 -4.08 23.12
CA LYS A 136 21.32 -3.73 24.10
C LYS A 136 21.17 -4.79 25.20
N ALA A 137 21.47 -6.05 24.91
CA ALA A 137 21.46 -7.14 25.88
C ALA A 137 22.69 -7.14 26.82
N ILE A 138 23.77 -6.45 26.44
CA ILE A 138 25.02 -6.33 27.22
C ILE A 138 25.00 -5.09 28.15
N ARG A 139 24.06 -4.16 27.96
CA ARG A 139 23.80 -3.02 28.84
C ARG A 139 22.72 -3.35 29.85
#